data_AF-A0A1I6ZJZ3-F1
#
_entry.id   AF-A0A1I6ZJZ3-F1
#
_cell.length_a   1.000
_cell.length_b   1.000
_cell.length_c   1.000
_cell.angle_alpha   90.00
_cell.angle_beta   90.00
_cell.angle_gamma   90.00
#
_symmetry.space_group_name_H-M   'P 1'
#
loop_
_entity.id
_entity.type
_entity.pdbx_description
1 polymer ?
#
loop_
_entity_poly.entity_id
_entity_poly.type
_entity_poly.pdbx_seq_one_letter_code
_entity_poly.pdbx_strand_id
1 'polypeptide(L)'
;MGNGWHEWPLVLFTVLGQCVAGGLIVSGIVWMNANDDRIGQVRIVRSQVLLWVLMGIGFIASMMHLGSPLRAFNSLNRVGASALSNEIATGSLFFAVGGFWWLVSWLGKMPAALSRIWLAISMLLGVLFVWTMTRVYQIDTVPTWNNIYTTAAFFLTMLMCGPLLAALLLRLAGIRFRASRFAAISIAAFIVSIAVVMLQSQQLGEIHTSVQQAVALVPDYATLQVVRLLLVALGLGCWLCPLVMRKQPQALSLLSGIVLVAAGEVIGRGLFYGLHMTVGVAVSG
;
A
#
# COMPACT_ATOMS: atom_id res chain seq x y z
N MET A 1 -18.56 -8.58 -20.36
CA MET A 1 -17.36 -8.39 -19.50
C MET A 1 -16.94 -6.92 -19.55
N GLY A 2 -17.30 -6.14 -18.52
CA GLY A 2 -16.85 -4.76 -18.41
C GLY A 2 -15.33 -4.73 -18.34
N ASN A 3 -14.71 -3.84 -19.10
CA ASN A 3 -13.33 -3.93 -19.57
C ASN A 3 -12.26 -3.69 -18.47
N GLY A 4 -12.53 -3.98 -17.18
CA GLY A 4 -11.62 -3.81 -16.05
C GLY A 4 -11.28 -2.35 -15.68
N TRP A 5 -11.46 -1.40 -16.61
CA TRP A 5 -11.21 0.05 -16.48
C TRP A 5 -11.86 0.70 -15.26
N HIS A 6 -12.97 0.14 -14.78
CA HIS A 6 -13.68 0.68 -13.62
C HIS A 6 -12.86 0.51 -12.33
N GLU A 7 -12.14 -0.60 -12.15
CA GLU A 7 -11.45 -0.93 -10.89
C GLU A 7 -10.07 -0.27 -10.75
N TRP A 8 -9.49 0.21 -11.86
CA TRP A 8 -8.14 0.82 -11.88
C TRP A 8 -7.92 1.97 -10.90
N PRO A 9 -8.88 2.88 -10.67
CA PRO A 9 -8.67 3.95 -9.70
C PRO A 9 -8.57 3.41 -8.25
N LEU A 10 -9.31 2.35 -7.92
CA LEU A 10 -9.23 1.67 -6.61
C LEU A 10 -7.92 0.88 -6.46
N VAL A 11 -7.47 0.23 -7.54
CA VAL A 11 -6.14 -0.40 -7.59
C VAL A 11 -5.04 0.62 -7.25
N LEU A 12 -5.04 1.77 -7.93
CA LEU A 12 -4.06 2.82 -7.69
C LEU A 12 -4.16 3.39 -6.27
N PHE A 13 -5.38 3.69 -5.80
CA PHE A 13 -5.60 4.22 -4.46
C PHE A 13 -5.04 3.29 -3.38
N THR A 14 -5.36 1.99 -3.44
CA THR A 14 -4.93 1.02 -2.43
C THR A 14 -3.42 0.83 -2.43
N VAL A 15 -2.79 0.63 -3.59
CA VAL A 15 -1.32 0.45 -3.69
C VAL A 15 -0.60 1.71 -3.23
N LEU A 16 -0.98 2.90 -3.73
CA LEU A 16 -0.35 4.15 -3.33
C LEU A 16 -0.53 4.44 -1.83
N GLY A 17 -1.73 4.21 -1.29
CA GLY A 17 -2.01 4.39 0.14
C GLY A 17 -1.14 3.50 1.02
N GLN A 18 -0.97 2.23 0.64
CA GLN A 18 -0.08 1.28 1.32
C GLN A 18 1.40 1.69 1.23
N CYS A 19 1.85 2.12 0.05
CA CYS A 19 3.20 2.66 -0.14
C CYS A 19 3.46 3.85 0.79
N VAL A 20 2.52 4.80 0.84
CA VAL A 20 2.64 6.01 1.66
C VAL A 20 2.61 5.69 3.15
N ALA A 21 1.68 4.85 3.60
CA ALA A 21 1.59 4.44 5.01
C ALA A 21 2.89 3.80 5.48
N GLY A 22 3.39 2.80 4.75
CA GLY A 22 4.67 2.15 5.08
C GLY A 22 5.86 3.09 4.95
N GLY A 23 5.86 3.98 3.95
CA GLY A 23 6.90 4.99 3.74
C GLY A 23 6.99 6.00 4.88
N LEU A 24 5.83 6.46 5.40
CA LEU A 24 5.76 7.33 6.56
C LEU A 24 6.28 6.60 7.81
N ILE A 25 5.90 5.35 8.02
CA ILE A 25 6.35 4.56 9.17
C ILE A 25 7.87 4.43 9.17
N VAL A 26 8.48 3.99 8.07
CA VAL A 26 9.93 3.79 8.01
C VAL A 26 10.69 5.12 8.08
N SER A 27 10.30 6.12 7.30
CA SER A 27 10.97 7.44 7.35
C SER A 27 10.78 8.14 8.70
N GLY A 28 9.62 7.95 9.33
CA GLY A 28 9.29 8.45 10.65
C GLY A 28 10.11 7.80 11.77
N ILE A 29 10.31 6.48 11.72
CA ILE A 29 11.23 5.77 12.64
C ILE A 29 12.65 6.32 12.50
N VAL A 30 13.13 6.57 11.27
CA VAL A 30 14.46 7.16 11.07
C VAL A 30 14.51 8.59 11.62
N TRP A 31 13.47 9.40 11.42
CA TRP A 31 13.36 10.75 11.96
C TRP A 31 13.40 10.78 13.50
N MET A 32 12.68 9.86 14.17
CA MET A 32 12.66 9.72 15.64
C MET A 32 13.98 9.21 16.23
N ASN A 33 14.83 8.58 15.42
CA ASN A 33 16.17 8.14 15.82
C ASN A 33 17.24 9.21 15.57
N ALA A 34 16.95 10.24 14.77
CA ALA A 34 17.87 11.33 14.43
C ALA A 34 17.79 12.49 15.45
N ASN A 35 17.69 12.18 16.74
CA ASN A 35 17.38 13.17 17.79
C ASN A 35 18.43 14.28 17.94
N ASP A 36 19.69 13.93 17.69
CA ASP A 36 20.82 14.86 17.79
C ASP A 36 21.17 15.52 16.45
N ASP A 37 20.48 15.14 15.36
CA ASP A 37 20.71 15.65 14.00
C ASP A 37 19.49 16.43 13.50
N ARG A 38 19.38 17.68 13.95
CA ARG A 38 18.29 18.58 13.56
C ARG A 38 18.27 18.87 12.05
N ILE A 39 19.45 18.97 11.43
CA ILE A 39 19.57 19.21 9.99
C ILE A 39 19.06 17.99 9.22
N GLY A 40 19.44 16.78 9.65
CA GLY A 40 18.94 15.53 9.11
C GLY A 40 17.42 15.42 9.24
N GLN A 41 16.84 15.73 10.40
CA GLN A 41 15.40 15.75 10.61
C GLN A 41 14.67 16.66 9.62
N VAL A 42 15.18 17.87 9.36
CA VAL A 42 14.59 18.79 8.38
C VAL A 42 14.67 18.21 6.97
N ARG A 43 15.80 17.60 6.58
CA ARG A 43 15.96 16.97 5.26
C ARG A 43 15.02 15.78 5.07
N ILE A 44 14.80 14.97 6.10
CA ILE A 44 13.84 13.86 6.07
C ILE A 44 12.42 14.40 5.85
N VAL A 45 11.97 15.36 6.68
CA VAL A 45 10.65 15.98 6.52
C VAL A 45 10.50 16.58 5.12
N ARG A 46 11.56 17.21 4.59
CA ARG A 46 11.53 17.75 3.23
C ARG A 46 11.37 16.69 2.14
N SER A 47 11.99 15.52 2.29
CA SER A 47 11.82 14.43 1.34
C SER A 47 10.40 13.84 1.35
N GLN A 48 9.68 13.92 2.47
CA GLN A 48 8.33 13.37 2.62
C GLN A 48 7.25 14.09 1.79
N VAL A 49 7.57 15.20 1.11
CA VAL A 49 6.62 15.82 0.15
C VAL A 49 6.08 14.80 -0.86
N LEU A 50 6.93 13.88 -1.31
CA LEU A 50 6.54 12.84 -2.26
C LEU A 50 5.47 11.91 -1.68
N LEU A 51 5.51 11.61 -0.38
CA LEU A 51 4.49 10.77 0.28
C LEU A 51 3.11 11.41 0.16
N TRP A 52 3.00 12.70 0.46
CA TRP A 52 1.72 13.41 0.46
C TRP A 52 1.23 13.70 -0.95
N VAL A 53 2.12 13.93 -1.90
CA VAL A 53 1.76 14.02 -3.33
C VAL A 53 1.20 12.68 -3.83
N LEU A 54 1.87 11.56 -3.55
CA LEU A 54 1.38 10.22 -3.92
C LEU A 54 0.04 9.90 -3.26
N MET A 55 -0.13 10.26 -1.99
CA MET A 55 -1.40 10.07 -1.28
C MET A 55 -2.51 10.91 -1.89
N GLY A 56 -2.23 12.17 -2.23
CA GLY A 56 -3.17 13.06 -2.92
C GLY A 56 -3.61 12.49 -4.28
N ILE A 57 -2.66 11.97 -5.06
CA ILE A 57 -2.96 11.26 -6.32
C ILE A 57 -3.86 10.05 -6.07
N GLY A 58 -3.58 9.25 -5.02
CA GLY A 58 -4.42 8.15 -4.61
C GLY A 58 -5.86 8.58 -4.30
N PHE A 59 -6.07 9.65 -3.54
CA PHE A 59 -7.40 10.19 -3.26
C PHE A 59 -8.12 10.69 -4.51
N ILE A 60 -7.40 11.38 -5.40
CA ILE A 60 -7.98 11.83 -6.68
C ILE A 60 -8.46 10.62 -7.48
N ALA A 61 -7.64 9.57 -7.58
CA ALA A 61 -8.04 8.33 -8.25
C ALA A 61 -9.31 7.73 -7.59
N SER A 62 -9.34 7.63 -6.26
CA SER A 62 -10.52 7.15 -5.52
C SER A 62 -11.77 7.99 -5.84
N MET A 63 -11.66 9.32 -5.87
CA MET A 63 -12.78 10.22 -6.20
C MET A 63 -13.26 10.11 -7.64
N MET A 64 -12.37 9.83 -8.60
CA MET A 64 -12.75 9.66 -10.02
C MET A 64 -13.61 8.41 -10.26
N HIS A 65 -13.58 7.44 -9.34
CA HIS A 65 -14.45 6.27 -9.39
C HIS A 65 -15.85 6.55 -8.82
N LEU A 66 -15.99 7.57 -7.96
CA LEU A 66 -17.28 8.00 -7.45
C LEU A 66 -18.01 8.82 -8.52
N GLY A 67 -19.12 8.29 -9.06
CA GLY A 67 -19.92 8.99 -10.08
C GLY A 67 -20.38 10.40 -9.72
N SER A 68 -20.37 10.79 -8.44
CA SER A 68 -20.54 12.17 -8.00
C SER A 68 -19.64 12.52 -6.79
N PRO A 69 -18.55 13.28 -6.98
CA PRO A 69 -17.60 13.62 -5.93
C PRO A 69 -18.23 14.32 -4.72
N LEU A 70 -19.23 15.19 -4.94
CA LEU A 70 -19.92 15.92 -3.86
C LEU A 70 -20.74 15.01 -2.93
N ARG A 71 -21.17 13.83 -3.39
CA ARG A 71 -21.86 12.86 -2.53
C ARG A 71 -20.90 12.01 -1.71
N ALA A 72 -19.59 12.08 -1.95
CA ALA A 72 -18.62 11.38 -1.13
C ALA A 72 -18.72 11.78 0.35
N PHE A 73 -19.10 13.03 0.64
CA PHE A 73 -19.35 13.47 2.03
C PHE A 73 -20.50 12.71 2.70
N ASN A 74 -21.49 12.24 1.94
CA ASN A 74 -22.58 11.43 2.50
C ASN A 74 -22.09 10.05 2.98
N SER A 75 -20.95 9.56 2.46
CA SER A 75 -20.39 8.30 2.92
C SER A 75 -20.02 8.38 4.39
N LEU A 76 -19.58 9.55 4.89
CA LEU A 76 -19.21 9.79 6.28
C LEU A 76 -20.39 9.69 7.27
N ASN A 77 -21.63 9.73 6.80
CA ASN A 77 -22.81 9.58 7.67
C ASN A 77 -22.95 8.17 8.27
N ARG A 78 -22.15 7.20 7.82
CA ARG A 78 -22.17 5.81 8.30
C ARG A 78 -20.84 5.35 8.90
N VAL A 79 -20.02 6.27 9.41
CA VAL A 79 -18.81 5.93 10.16
C VAL A 79 -19.19 5.07 11.36
N GLY A 80 -18.44 3.98 11.57
CA GLY A 80 -18.72 2.94 12.57
C GLY A 80 -19.59 1.79 12.04
N ALA A 81 -20.47 2.05 11.06
CA ALA A 81 -21.44 1.07 10.56
C ALA A 81 -21.07 0.48 9.18
N SER A 82 -20.41 1.24 8.32
CA SER A 82 -20.03 0.80 6.97
C SER A 82 -18.52 0.71 6.81
N ALA A 83 -18.04 -0.41 6.27
CA ALA A 83 -16.61 -0.60 5.98
C ALA A 83 -16.07 0.47 5.03
N LEU A 84 -16.80 0.78 3.95
CA LEU A 84 -16.44 1.84 3.00
C LEU A 84 -16.36 3.21 3.68
N SER A 85 -17.33 3.54 4.54
CA SER A 85 -17.29 4.80 5.30
C SER A 85 -16.09 4.87 6.24
N ASN A 86 -15.74 3.76 6.89
CA ASN A 86 -14.60 3.69 7.80
C ASN A 86 -13.27 3.87 7.05
N GLU A 87 -13.15 3.28 5.85
CA GLU A 87 -11.98 3.48 4.98
C GLU A 87 -11.83 4.95 4.58
N ILE A 88 -12.90 5.58 4.08
CA ILE A 88 -12.88 6.99 3.67
C ILE A 88 -12.51 7.89 4.86
N ALA A 89 -13.11 7.65 6.02
CA ALA A 89 -12.86 8.45 7.22
C ALA A 89 -11.42 8.29 7.74
N THR A 90 -10.92 7.06 7.87
CA THR A 90 -9.56 6.80 8.38
C THR A 90 -8.49 7.22 7.38
N GLY A 91 -8.71 7.04 6.07
CA GLY A 91 -7.84 7.57 5.03
C GLY A 91 -7.76 9.09 5.08
N SER A 92 -8.91 9.77 5.14
CA SER A 92 -8.96 11.24 5.25
C SER A 92 -8.27 11.72 6.52
N LEU A 93 -8.48 11.03 7.64
CA LEU A 93 -7.84 11.35 8.92
C LEU A 93 -6.33 11.12 8.86
N PHE A 94 -5.86 10.02 8.28
CA PHE A 94 -4.44 9.75 8.06
C PHE A 94 -3.77 10.86 7.23
N PHE A 95 -4.41 11.25 6.13
CA PHE A 95 -3.90 12.32 5.25
C PHE A 95 -3.89 13.68 5.92
N ALA A 96 -4.98 14.05 6.61
CA ALA A 96 -5.06 15.31 7.33
C ALA A 96 -4.05 15.34 8.48
N VAL A 97 -4.12 14.40 9.41
CA VAL A 97 -3.26 14.38 10.62
C VAL A 97 -1.78 14.29 10.24
N GLY A 98 -1.43 13.37 9.33
CA GLY A 98 -0.05 13.20 8.91
C GLY A 98 0.46 14.33 8.00
N GLY A 99 -0.38 14.82 7.07
CA GLY A 99 -0.04 15.93 6.18
C GLY A 99 0.12 17.24 6.92
N PHE A 100 -0.74 17.54 7.91
CA PHE A 100 -0.58 18.71 8.77
C PHE A 100 0.67 18.58 9.64
N TRP A 101 0.93 17.42 10.24
CA TRP A 101 2.18 17.19 10.96
C TRP A 101 3.39 17.51 10.08
N TRP A 102 3.41 16.97 8.86
CA TRP A 102 4.48 17.21 7.89
C TRP A 102 4.61 18.69 7.53
N LEU A 103 3.50 19.38 7.24
CA LEU A 103 3.50 20.78 6.85
C LEU A 103 4.03 21.69 7.97
N VAL A 104 3.54 21.52 9.21
CA VAL A 104 4.01 22.34 10.33
C VAL A 104 5.48 22.03 10.66
N SER A 105 5.89 20.76 10.52
CA SER A 105 7.29 20.34 10.68
C SER A 105 8.19 20.91 9.58
N TRP A 106 7.70 20.99 8.33
CA TRP A 106 8.39 21.60 7.20
C TRP A 106 8.64 23.09 7.44
N LEU A 107 7.64 23.80 7.97
CA LEU A 107 7.71 25.22 8.32
C LEU A 107 8.62 25.48 9.53
N GLY A 108 9.14 24.44 10.20
CA GLY A 108 10.00 24.56 11.37
C GLY A 108 9.28 25.05 12.63
N LYS A 109 7.94 25.07 12.65
CA LYS A 109 7.13 25.60 13.74
C LYS A 109 6.79 24.56 14.83
N MET A 110 7.21 23.31 14.66
CA MET A 110 6.87 22.22 15.60
C MET A 110 7.89 22.06 16.74
N PRO A 111 7.44 22.10 18.02
CA PRO A 111 8.22 21.61 19.14
C PRO A 111 8.59 20.13 18.98
N ALA A 112 9.82 19.76 19.36
CA ALA A 112 10.35 18.42 19.10
C ALA A 112 9.55 17.29 19.78
N ALA A 113 9.14 17.47 21.04
CA ALA A 113 8.36 16.48 21.78
C ALA A 113 6.97 16.25 21.17
N LEU A 114 6.25 17.34 20.87
CA LEU A 114 4.94 17.28 20.21
C LEU A 114 5.03 16.63 18.83
N SER A 115 6.07 16.97 18.06
CA SER A 115 6.30 16.39 16.74
C SER A 115 6.45 14.87 16.78
N ARG A 116 7.14 14.32 17.79
CA ARG A 116 7.28 12.85 17.94
C ARG A 116 5.95 12.16 18.21
N ILE A 117 5.16 12.69 19.14
CA ILE A 117 3.86 12.12 19.51
C ILE A 117 2.91 12.19 18.31
N TRP A 118 2.85 13.33 17.63
CA TRP A 118 1.98 13.51 16.47
C TRP A 118 2.39 12.60 15.30
N LEU A 119 3.69 12.47 15.03
CA LEU A 119 4.19 11.50 14.05
C LEU A 119 3.80 10.07 14.43
N ALA A 120 3.91 9.68 15.70
CA ALA A 120 3.49 8.36 16.17
C ALA A 120 2.00 8.10 15.92
N ILE A 121 1.14 9.08 16.23
CA ILE A 121 -0.30 9.02 15.92
C ILE A 121 -0.51 8.86 14.41
N SER A 122 0.23 9.62 13.60
CA SER A 122 0.12 9.56 12.12
C SER A 122 0.52 8.19 11.57
N MET A 123 1.56 7.57 12.12
CA MET A 123 1.98 6.21 11.77
C MET A 123 0.90 5.17 12.15
N LEU A 124 0.30 5.29 13.33
CA LEU A 124 -0.81 4.42 13.77
C LEU A 124 -2.04 4.58 12.87
N LEU A 125 -2.37 5.81 12.48
CA LEU A 125 -3.44 6.07 11.52
C LEU A 125 -3.17 5.46 10.14
N GLY A 126 -1.91 5.41 9.69
CA GLY A 126 -1.54 4.72 8.45
C GLY A 126 -1.80 3.21 8.52
N VAL A 127 -1.50 2.58 9.66
CA VAL A 127 -1.83 1.15 9.92
C VAL A 127 -3.33 0.94 9.97
N LEU A 128 -4.06 1.80 10.69
CA LEU A 128 -5.51 1.74 10.79
C LEU A 128 -6.17 1.90 9.42
N PHE A 129 -5.68 2.83 8.61
CA PHE A 129 -6.15 3.06 7.26
C PHE A 129 -6.01 1.79 6.39
N VAL A 130 -4.82 1.18 6.35
CA VAL A 130 -4.61 -0.07 5.60
C VAL A 130 -5.52 -1.20 6.13
N TRP A 131 -5.74 -1.29 7.44
CA TRP A 131 -6.68 -2.26 8.01
C TRP A 131 -8.12 -1.99 7.56
N THR A 132 -8.60 -0.75 7.58
CA THR A 132 -9.96 -0.46 7.11
C THR A 132 -10.14 -0.69 5.61
N MET A 133 -9.10 -0.52 4.78
CA MET A 133 -9.15 -0.92 3.37
C MET A 133 -9.49 -2.41 3.24
N THR A 134 -8.88 -3.28 4.06
CA THR A 134 -9.13 -4.73 3.95
C THR A 134 -10.56 -5.08 4.33
N ARG A 135 -11.13 -4.37 5.30
CA ARG A 135 -12.50 -4.58 5.78
C ARG A 135 -13.54 -4.26 4.71
N VAL A 136 -13.23 -3.42 3.72
CA VAL A 136 -14.13 -3.16 2.59
C VAL A 136 -14.38 -4.42 1.76
N TYR A 137 -13.41 -5.31 1.68
CA TYR A 137 -13.48 -6.51 0.83
C TYR A 137 -13.82 -7.80 1.58
N GLN A 138 -13.84 -7.78 2.92
CA GLN A 138 -14.27 -8.92 3.73
C GLN A 138 -15.80 -8.97 3.81
N ILE A 139 -16.41 -9.29 2.66
CA ILE A 139 -17.86 -9.34 2.47
C ILE A 139 -18.29 -10.81 2.39
N ASP A 140 -19.21 -11.24 3.25
CA ASP A 140 -19.63 -12.65 3.35
C ASP A 140 -20.16 -13.24 2.04
N THR A 141 -20.74 -12.40 1.18
CA THR A 141 -21.28 -12.82 -0.12
C THR A 141 -20.22 -12.96 -1.22
N VAL A 142 -18.97 -12.55 -1.00
CA VAL A 142 -17.87 -12.62 -1.99
C VAL A 142 -16.73 -13.51 -1.44
N PRO A 143 -16.85 -14.86 -1.54
CA PRO A 143 -15.93 -15.79 -0.87
C PRO A 143 -14.49 -15.70 -1.36
N THR A 144 -14.26 -15.27 -2.60
CA THR A 144 -12.92 -15.07 -3.16
C THR A 144 -12.15 -13.94 -2.47
N TRP A 145 -12.86 -12.97 -1.88
CA TRP A 145 -12.28 -11.85 -1.13
C TRP A 145 -12.39 -12.03 0.39
N ASN A 146 -13.41 -12.75 0.87
CA ASN A 146 -13.66 -12.93 2.30
C ASN A 146 -12.78 -14.01 2.93
N ASN A 147 -11.50 -13.72 3.06
CA ASN A 147 -10.53 -14.61 3.70
C ASN A 147 -9.37 -13.80 4.31
N ILE A 148 -8.50 -14.49 5.04
CA ILE A 148 -7.34 -13.88 5.68
C ILE A 148 -6.28 -13.44 4.66
N TYR A 149 -6.22 -14.06 3.48
CA TYR A 149 -5.25 -13.74 2.44
C TYR A 149 -5.45 -12.33 1.88
N THR A 150 -6.68 -11.82 1.84
CA THR A 150 -6.96 -10.40 1.53
C THR A 150 -6.24 -9.48 2.50
N THR A 151 -6.43 -9.68 3.81
CA THR A 151 -5.77 -8.83 4.81
C THR A 151 -4.26 -8.98 4.75
N ALA A 152 -3.75 -10.21 4.65
CA ALA A 152 -2.33 -10.46 4.52
C ALA A 152 -1.74 -9.74 3.29
N ALA A 153 -2.36 -9.86 2.12
CA ALA A 153 -1.88 -9.23 0.90
C ALA A 153 -1.74 -7.71 1.04
N PHE A 154 -2.72 -7.02 1.64
CA PHE A 154 -2.67 -5.55 1.80
C PHE A 154 -1.52 -5.11 2.71
N PHE A 155 -1.33 -5.78 3.84
CA PHE A 155 -0.21 -5.48 4.74
C PHE A 155 1.14 -5.85 4.14
N LEU A 156 1.23 -6.94 3.37
CA LEU A 156 2.46 -7.32 2.67
C LEU A 156 2.83 -6.29 1.61
N THR A 157 1.87 -5.74 0.85
CA THR A 157 2.13 -4.61 -0.06
C THR A 157 2.77 -3.43 0.69
N MET A 158 2.19 -3.05 1.84
CA MET A 158 2.73 -1.97 2.69
C MET A 158 4.16 -2.27 3.17
N LEU A 159 4.46 -3.51 3.56
CA LEU A 159 5.78 -3.94 4.06
C LEU A 159 6.83 -4.13 2.95
N MET A 160 6.41 -4.37 1.71
CA MET A 160 7.32 -4.44 0.55
C MET A 160 7.59 -3.05 -0.02
N CYS A 161 6.56 -2.28 -0.33
CA CYS A 161 6.69 -0.97 -0.97
C CYS A 161 7.13 0.14 -0.01
N GLY A 162 6.60 0.15 1.22
CA GLY A 162 6.81 1.22 2.18
C GLY A 162 8.28 1.44 2.54
N PRO A 163 9.01 0.40 2.99
CA PRO A 163 10.44 0.53 3.31
C PRO A 163 11.29 0.91 2.09
N LEU A 164 10.93 0.42 0.90
CA LEU A 164 11.62 0.75 -0.34
C LEU A 164 11.40 2.22 -0.75
N LEU A 165 10.17 2.73 -0.61
CA LEU A 165 9.85 4.15 -0.82
C LEU A 165 10.60 5.03 0.18
N ALA A 166 10.58 4.68 1.47
CA ALA A 166 11.35 5.40 2.48
C ALA A 166 12.87 5.36 2.19
N ALA A 167 13.40 4.24 1.71
CA ALA A 167 14.79 4.13 1.32
C ALA A 167 15.16 5.11 0.20
N LEU A 168 14.30 5.27 -0.82
CA LEU A 168 14.48 6.30 -1.86
C LEU A 168 14.47 7.70 -1.25
N LEU A 169 13.49 8.03 -0.41
CA LEU A 169 13.37 9.36 0.19
C LEU A 169 14.58 9.73 1.05
N LEU A 170 14.99 8.82 1.92
CA LEU A 170 16.16 9.01 2.77
C LEU A 170 17.44 9.14 1.94
N ARG A 171 17.54 8.39 0.84
CA ARG A 171 18.66 8.50 -0.10
C ARG A 171 18.70 9.86 -0.79
N LEU A 172 17.57 10.36 -1.27
CA LEU A 172 17.44 11.70 -1.89
C LEU A 172 17.73 12.81 -0.87
N ALA A 173 17.37 12.60 0.40
CA ALA A 173 17.69 13.51 1.50
C ALA A 173 19.17 13.48 1.94
N GLY A 174 19.98 12.56 1.39
CA GLY A 174 21.38 12.37 1.79
C GLY A 174 21.54 11.79 3.20
N ILE A 175 20.51 11.12 3.73
CA ILE A 175 20.48 10.56 5.08
C ILE A 175 21.09 9.17 5.05
N ARG A 176 22.04 8.91 5.95
CA ARG A 176 22.56 7.57 6.19
C ARG A 176 21.59 6.83 7.10
N PHE A 177 21.15 5.65 6.68
CA PHE A 177 20.26 4.80 7.47
C PHE A 177 20.66 3.33 7.33
N ARG A 178 20.17 2.49 8.24
CA ARG A 178 20.43 1.04 8.25
C ARG A 178 19.57 0.33 7.20
N ALA A 179 19.88 0.57 5.93
CA ALA A 179 19.11 0.08 4.78
C ALA A 179 18.91 -1.44 4.77
N SER A 180 19.89 -2.22 5.25
CA SER A 180 19.81 -3.68 5.34
C SER A 180 18.67 -4.18 6.23
N ARG A 181 18.36 -3.52 7.34
CA ARG A 181 17.28 -3.94 8.25
C ARG A 181 15.91 -3.78 7.60
N PHE A 182 15.70 -2.64 6.95
CA PHE A 182 14.45 -2.37 6.25
C PHE A 182 14.30 -3.26 5.02
N ALA A 183 15.40 -3.53 4.30
CA ALA A 183 15.40 -4.45 3.18
C ALA A 183 15.08 -5.89 3.62
N ALA A 184 15.59 -6.33 4.78
CA ALA A 184 15.28 -7.64 5.34
C ALA A 184 13.77 -7.79 5.66
N ILE A 185 13.12 -6.73 6.16
CA ILE A 185 11.67 -6.73 6.40
C ILE A 185 10.92 -6.89 5.07
N SER A 186 11.30 -6.15 4.02
CA SER A 186 10.65 -6.26 2.71
C SER A 186 10.90 -7.62 2.04
N ILE A 187 12.07 -8.23 2.21
CA ILE A 187 12.32 -9.61 1.76
C ILE A 187 11.44 -10.60 2.52
N ALA A 188 11.39 -10.50 3.85
CA ALA A 188 10.56 -11.40 4.65
C ALA A 188 9.08 -11.28 4.24
N ALA A 189 8.60 -10.05 4.03
CA ALA A 189 7.27 -9.82 3.49
C ALA A 189 7.08 -10.43 2.10
N PHE A 190 8.07 -10.34 1.22
CA PHE A 190 8.00 -10.98 -0.10
C PHE A 190 7.93 -12.51 -0.03
N ILE A 191 8.73 -13.15 0.81
CA ILE A 191 8.68 -14.61 1.03
C ILE A 191 7.30 -15.03 1.56
N VAL A 192 6.77 -14.29 2.53
CA VAL A 192 5.40 -14.53 3.04
C VAL A 192 4.36 -14.29 1.95
N SER A 193 4.57 -13.31 1.06
CA SER A 193 3.68 -13.08 -0.08
C SER A 193 3.64 -14.27 -1.03
N ILE A 194 4.78 -14.90 -1.33
CA ILE A 194 4.82 -16.13 -2.13
C ILE A 194 3.97 -17.22 -1.48
N ALA A 195 4.13 -17.45 -0.16
CA ALA A 195 3.34 -18.44 0.56
C ALA A 195 1.83 -18.13 0.53
N VAL A 196 1.46 -16.88 0.83
CA VAL A 196 0.05 -16.42 0.77
C VAL A 196 -0.55 -16.66 -0.61
N VAL A 197 0.19 -16.37 -1.66
CA VAL A 197 -0.24 -16.57 -3.04
C VAL A 197 -0.48 -18.04 -3.35
N MET A 198 0.44 -18.92 -2.96
CA MET A 198 0.30 -20.36 -3.18
C MET A 198 -0.92 -20.93 -2.44
N LEU A 199 -1.08 -20.56 -1.17
CA LEU A 199 -2.21 -21.00 -0.35
C LEU A 199 -3.55 -20.45 -0.84
N GLN A 200 -3.59 -19.18 -1.25
CA GLN A 200 -4.79 -18.59 -1.85
C GLN A 200 -5.14 -19.26 -3.17
N SER A 201 -4.15 -19.61 -4.00
CA SER A 201 -4.37 -20.30 -5.28
C SER A 201 -5.01 -21.68 -5.07
N GLN A 202 -4.61 -22.40 -4.02
CA GLN A 202 -5.25 -23.67 -3.65
C GLN A 202 -6.70 -23.46 -3.19
N GLN A 203 -6.94 -22.48 -2.31
CA GLN A 203 -8.30 -22.18 -1.83
C GLN A 203 -9.23 -21.75 -2.98
N LEU A 204 -8.74 -20.96 -3.94
CA LEU A 204 -9.53 -20.56 -5.12
C LEU A 204 -9.96 -21.77 -5.96
N GLY A 205 -9.17 -22.85 -5.99
CA GLY A 205 -9.53 -24.11 -6.62
C GLY A 205 -10.75 -24.78 -5.99
N GLU A 206 -11.04 -24.52 -4.72
CA GLU A 206 -12.17 -25.12 -4.01
C GLU A 206 -13.45 -24.28 -4.15
N ILE A 207 -13.34 -23.00 -4.48
CA ILE A 207 -14.50 -22.10 -4.59
C ILE A 207 -15.14 -22.26 -5.97
N HIS A 208 -16.37 -22.76 -5.98
CA HIS A 208 -17.16 -22.95 -7.18
C HIS A 208 -18.61 -22.55 -6.96
N THR A 209 -19.26 -22.11 -8.04
CA THR A 209 -20.71 -22.01 -8.15
C THR A 209 -21.22 -23.17 -8.99
N SER A 210 -22.55 -23.31 -9.11
CA SER A 210 -23.15 -24.28 -10.03
C SER A 210 -22.83 -24.03 -11.51
N VAL A 211 -22.29 -22.85 -11.84
CA VAL A 211 -22.03 -22.42 -13.23
C VAL A 211 -20.53 -22.35 -13.54
N GLN A 212 -19.71 -21.87 -12.61
CA GLN A 212 -18.28 -21.62 -12.85
C GLN A 212 -17.44 -21.72 -11.57
N GLN A 213 -16.19 -22.16 -11.72
CA GLN A 213 -15.17 -22.20 -10.68
C GLN A 213 -14.38 -20.88 -10.62
N ALA A 214 -13.95 -20.44 -9.43
CA ALA A 214 -13.28 -19.15 -9.25
C ALA A 214 -11.98 -19.02 -10.07
N VAL A 215 -11.23 -20.10 -10.23
CA VAL A 215 -9.98 -20.11 -11.04
C VAL A 215 -10.26 -19.80 -12.52
N ALA A 216 -11.45 -20.13 -13.03
CA ALA A 216 -11.82 -19.88 -14.42
C ALA A 216 -12.25 -18.42 -14.68
N LEU A 217 -12.36 -17.57 -13.65
CA LEU A 217 -12.72 -16.15 -13.80
C LEU A 217 -11.60 -15.36 -14.48
N VAL A 218 -10.35 -15.75 -14.26
CA VAL A 218 -9.17 -15.11 -14.83
C VAL A 218 -8.34 -16.19 -15.55
N PRO A 219 -8.51 -16.36 -16.87
CA PRO A 219 -7.84 -17.41 -17.63
C PRO A 219 -6.31 -17.43 -17.48
N ASP A 220 -5.69 -16.25 -17.40
CA ASP A 220 -4.24 -16.08 -17.27
C ASP A 220 -3.76 -15.92 -15.81
N TYR A 221 -4.56 -16.34 -14.82
CA TYR A 221 -4.28 -16.12 -13.39
C TYR A 221 -2.86 -16.55 -12.99
N ALA A 222 -2.46 -17.79 -13.32
CA ALA A 222 -1.16 -18.32 -12.97
C ALA A 222 -0.01 -17.52 -13.62
N THR A 223 -0.15 -17.18 -14.90
CA THR A 223 0.84 -16.42 -15.66
C THR A 223 1.02 -15.02 -15.08
N LEU A 224 -0.08 -14.32 -14.81
CA LEU A 224 -0.05 -12.98 -14.21
C LEU A 224 0.49 -12.99 -12.78
N GLN A 225 0.23 -14.06 -12.02
CA GLN A 225 0.78 -14.21 -10.67
C GLN A 225 2.30 -14.41 -10.69
N VAL A 226 2.83 -15.20 -11.63
CA VAL A 226 4.27 -15.35 -11.85
C VAL A 226 4.89 -14.01 -12.26
N VAL A 227 4.29 -13.30 -13.22
CA VAL A 227 4.76 -11.97 -13.65
C VAL A 227 4.80 -11.00 -12.48
N ARG A 228 3.74 -10.96 -11.65
CA ARG A 228 3.72 -10.17 -10.41
C ARG A 228 4.90 -10.48 -9.51
N LEU A 229 5.11 -11.75 -9.17
CA LEU A 229 6.17 -12.15 -8.24
C LEU A 229 7.56 -11.85 -8.81
N LEU A 230 7.75 -12.03 -10.11
CA LEU A 230 9.00 -11.66 -10.79
C LEU A 230 9.26 -10.16 -10.75
N LEU A 231 8.25 -9.32 -11.01
CA LEU A 231 8.39 -7.86 -10.93
C LEU A 231 8.76 -7.40 -9.51
N VAL A 232 8.09 -7.95 -8.49
CA VAL A 232 8.43 -7.64 -7.09
C VAL A 232 9.84 -8.13 -6.74
N ALA A 233 10.23 -9.34 -7.16
CA ALA A 233 11.57 -9.87 -6.93
C ALA A 233 12.66 -9.00 -7.58
N LEU A 234 12.48 -8.62 -8.85
CA LEU A 234 13.39 -7.74 -9.57
C LEU A 234 13.46 -6.35 -8.91
N GLY A 235 12.31 -5.81 -8.52
CA GLY A 235 12.23 -4.50 -7.86
C GLY A 235 12.95 -4.47 -6.52
N LEU A 236 12.77 -5.49 -5.68
CA LEU A 236 13.55 -5.66 -4.44
C LEU A 236 15.03 -5.96 -4.74
N GLY A 237 15.33 -6.67 -5.83
CA GLY A 237 16.69 -6.90 -6.34
C GLY A 237 17.44 -5.59 -6.62
N CYS A 238 16.77 -4.58 -7.20
CA CYS A 238 17.36 -3.25 -7.40
C CYS A 238 17.80 -2.57 -6.09
N TRP A 239 17.22 -2.95 -4.95
CA TRP A 239 17.66 -2.47 -3.65
C TRP A 239 18.71 -3.39 -3.01
N LEU A 240 18.53 -4.70 -3.13
CA LEU A 240 19.35 -5.71 -2.45
C LEU A 240 20.71 -5.93 -3.09
N CYS A 241 20.81 -5.98 -4.42
CA CYS A 241 22.08 -6.24 -5.10
C CYS A 241 23.17 -5.25 -4.69
N PRO A 242 22.93 -3.91 -4.66
CA PRO A 242 23.91 -2.97 -4.13
C PRO A 242 24.30 -3.25 -2.68
N LEU A 243 23.34 -3.58 -1.81
CA LEU A 243 23.59 -3.86 -0.39
C LEU A 243 24.47 -5.09 -0.19
N VAL A 244 24.22 -6.18 -0.93
CA VAL A 244 25.03 -7.40 -0.91
C VAL A 244 26.44 -7.11 -1.41
N MET A 245 26.58 -6.27 -2.43
CA MET A 245 27.87 -5.79 -2.93
C MET A 245 28.56 -4.77 -2.00
N ARG A 246 28.02 -4.53 -0.79
CA ARG A 246 28.49 -3.53 0.19
C ARG A 246 28.55 -2.11 -0.38
N LYS A 247 27.76 -1.82 -1.42
CA LYS A 247 27.59 -0.51 -2.03
C LYS A 247 26.32 0.15 -1.52
N GLN A 248 26.33 1.47 -1.49
CA GLN A 248 25.12 2.24 -1.17
C GLN A 248 24.19 2.23 -2.39
N PRO A 249 22.92 1.82 -2.25
CA PRO A 249 21.99 1.77 -3.38
C PRO A 249 21.80 3.15 -3.99
N GLN A 250 21.91 3.29 -5.31
CA GLN A 250 21.73 4.57 -5.99
C GLN A 250 20.24 4.96 -6.04
N ALA A 251 19.95 6.25 -6.13
CA ALA A 251 18.58 6.75 -6.21
C ALA A 251 17.83 6.17 -7.43
N LEU A 252 18.50 6.07 -8.59
CA LEU A 252 17.93 5.48 -9.79
C LEU A 252 17.57 3.99 -9.60
N SER A 253 18.43 3.24 -8.90
CA SER A 253 18.19 1.84 -8.58
C SER A 253 16.97 1.68 -7.66
N LEU A 254 16.87 2.52 -6.63
CA LEU A 254 15.71 2.52 -5.72
C LEU A 254 14.43 2.94 -6.42
N LEU A 255 14.49 3.95 -7.30
CA LEU A 255 13.35 4.40 -8.10
C LEU A 255 12.86 3.28 -9.03
N SER A 256 13.77 2.62 -9.74
CA SER A 256 13.46 1.46 -10.58
C SER A 256 12.83 0.34 -9.75
N GLY A 257 13.37 0.11 -8.55
CA GLY A 257 12.81 -0.83 -7.59
C GLY A 257 11.36 -0.52 -7.22
N ILE A 258 11.06 0.73 -6.86
CA ILE A 258 9.70 1.15 -6.49
C ILE A 258 8.74 0.97 -7.66
N VAL A 259 9.14 1.35 -8.88
CA VAL A 259 8.30 1.20 -10.07
C VAL A 259 7.98 -0.27 -10.33
N LEU A 260 8.98 -1.15 -10.25
CA LEU A 260 8.80 -2.59 -10.47
C LEU A 260 7.93 -3.24 -9.38
N VAL A 261 8.18 -2.95 -8.10
CA VAL A 261 7.36 -3.49 -7.01
C VAL A 261 5.93 -2.95 -7.12
N ALA A 262 5.73 -1.65 -7.36
CA ALA A 262 4.41 -1.07 -7.52
C ALA A 262 3.67 -1.68 -8.73
N ALA A 263 4.34 -1.90 -9.85
CA ALA A 263 3.74 -2.56 -11.01
C ALA A 263 3.29 -4.00 -10.70
N GLY A 264 4.13 -4.78 -10.00
CA GLY A 264 3.76 -6.12 -9.55
C GLY A 264 2.57 -6.12 -8.59
N GLU A 265 2.52 -5.17 -7.65
CA GLU A 265 1.43 -5.04 -6.70
C GLU A 265 0.14 -4.53 -7.36
N VAL A 266 0.23 -3.67 -8.37
CA VAL A 266 -0.90 -3.27 -9.24
C VAL A 266 -1.47 -4.48 -9.98
N ILE A 267 -0.63 -5.35 -10.54
CA ILE A 267 -1.10 -6.60 -11.16
C ILE A 267 -1.80 -7.49 -10.12
N GLY A 268 -1.23 -7.61 -8.91
CA GLY A 268 -1.83 -8.38 -7.83
C GLY A 268 -3.20 -7.87 -7.41
N ARG A 269 -3.37 -6.54 -7.34
CA ARG A 269 -4.66 -5.91 -7.08
C ARG A 269 -5.61 -6.09 -8.26
N GLY A 270 -5.15 -5.99 -9.50
CA GLY A 270 -5.95 -6.27 -10.69
C GLY A 270 -6.50 -7.71 -10.69
N LEU A 271 -5.66 -8.69 -10.36
CA LEU A 271 -6.07 -10.09 -10.18
C LEU A 271 -7.09 -10.25 -9.05
N PHE A 272 -6.85 -9.58 -7.92
CA PHE A 272 -7.78 -9.57 -6.80
C PHE A 272 -9.18 -9.08 -7.22
N TYR A 273 -9.29 -7.96 -7.93
CA TYR A 273 -10.58 -7.48 -8.42
C TYR A 273 -11.20 -8.39 -9.49
N GLY A 274 -10.37 -8.95 -10.38
CA GLY A 274 -10.84 -9.89 -11.41
C GLY A 274 -11.42 -11.19 -10.85
N LEU A 275 -11.04 -11.56 -9.62
CA LEU A 275 -11.59 -12.72 -8.91
C LEU A 275 -12.92 -12.43 -8.21
N HIS A 276 -13.57 -11.28 -8.44
CA HIS A 276 -14.88 -11.00 -7.86
C HIS A 276 -15.91 -12.07 -8.26
N MET A 277 -16.43 -12.79 -7.27
CA MET A 277 -17.46 -13.80 -7.47
C MET A 277 -18.42 -13.79 -6.28
N THR A 278 -19.70 -13.63 -6.55
CA THR A 278 -20.74 -13.64 -5.51
C THR A 278 -21.31 -15.05 -5.31
N VAL A 279 -21.73 -15.38 -4.09
CA VAL A 279 -22.55 -16.57 -3.83
C VAL A 279 -23.90 -16.47 -4.57
N GLY A 280 -24.28 -17.55 -5.28
CA GLY A 280 -25.54 -17.63 -6.04
C GLY A 280 -25.36 -17.61 -7.57
N VAL A 281 -26.48 -17.59 -8.30
CA VAL A 281 -26.52 -17.60 -9.77
C VAL A 281 -26.55 -16.16 -10.28
N ALA A 282 -25.40 -15.47 -10.23
CA ALA A 282 -25.25 -14.20 -10.94
C ALA A 282 -24.80 -14.49 -12.37
N VAL A 283 -25.75 -14.74 -13.28
CA VAL A 283 -25.46 -14.69 -14.71
C VAL A 283 -25.24 -13.22 -15.06
N SER A 284 -23.98 -12.80 -15.23
CA SER A 284 -23.72 -11.49 -15.82
C SER A 284 -24.19 -11.52 -17.28
N GLY A 285 -25.27 -10.80 -17.57
CA GLY A 285 -25.60 -10.37 -18.94
C GLY A 285 -24.57 -9.38 -19.46
#